data_AF-A0AAD8A3S7-F1
#
_entry.id   AF-A0AAD8A3S7-F1
#
_cell.length_a   1.000
_cell.length_b   1.000
_cell.length_c   1.000
_cell.angle_alpha   90.00
_cell.angle_beta   90.00
_cell.angle_gamma   90.00
#
_symmetry.space_group_name_H-M   'P 1'
#
loop_
_entity.id
_entity.type
_entity.pdbx_description
1 polymer ?
#
loop_
_entity_poly.entity_id
_entity_poly.type
_entity_poly.pdbx_seq_one_letter_code
_entity_poly.pdbx_strand_id
1 'polypeptide(L)'
;MKVQGPNRVYQDLKSFILICKCLGMAPFTVRTTDQTGAKQLDTSIKRNLFGLICTLLVSGIMIFGITDIIKHLNPHSKFSAVDYVNKYFCFPMLFLMPLLAQVFNSTINKSKIRKLLKIFSNIDYEVQRLRTRPAFHDSKINKFLSHFDEIIFISIVINYMIYDFVIVGNRFTALSAWPHRIAEIANIALLLQYCKFVKFIWQRLSEFCEIVSQYFEVDAPDVEKQKLYIFQISKIHPTREVEKLHDVTEMLISLRRMYRQIYETVELLNLIYGFVIFLEITTNFAVIITNVSTIVKQNTNTNTNTFPRFPHFLHAPERKPLLAHCSWLFMSSLVQTIMIVLCEITIWKSKKLGTAVFKMSFNRSLEIETLQQLELLLNQIYNDSFDFTAFWLLSLNSNLLCTIFASSVTFALVLSQLT
;
A
#
# COMPACT_ATOMS: atom_id res chain seq x y z
N MET A 1 -5.36 12.00 -32.08
CA MET A 1 -5.81 11.56 -30.73
C MET A 1 -5.02 12.30 -29.68
N LYS A 2 -5.66 12.98 -28.72
CA LYS A 2 -4.96 13.61 -27.58
C LYS A 2 -4.50 12.50 -26.63
N VAL A 3 -3.20 12.35 -26.42
CA VAL A 3 -2.60 11.37 -25.49
C VAL A 3 -3.06 11.72 -24.07
N GLN A 4 -3.98 10.93 -23.50
CA GLN A 4 -4.54 11.15 -22.16
C GLN A 4 -3.66 10.60 -21.03
N GLY A 5 -2.52 9.99 -21.35
CA GLY A 5 -1.68 9.22 -20.42
C GLY A 5 -1.35 9.86 -19.06
N PRO A 6 -0.78 11.08 -18.99
CA PRO A 6 -0.39 11.64 -17.70
C PRO A 6 -1.57 11.94 -16.78
N ASN A 7 -2.80 11.99 -17.28
CA ASN A 7 -3.96 12.32 -16.45
C ASN A 7 -4.49 11.16 -15.61
N ARG A 8 -4.17 9.91 -16.00
CA ARG A 8 -4.75 8.70 -15.44
C ARG A 8 -4.19 8.36 -14.06
N VAL A 9 -2.86 8.39 -13.90
CA VAL A 9 -2.20 8.18 -12.58
C VAL A 9 -2.79 9.08 -11.50
N TYR A 10 -2.97 10.36 -11.80
CA TYR A 10 -3.55 11.30 -10.83
C TYR A 10 -5.05 11.10 -10.61
N GLN A 11 -5.78 10.56 -11.59
CA GLN A 11 -7.19 10.26 -11.44
C GLN A 11 -7.39 9.07 -10.51
N ASP A 12 -6.57 8.02 -10.66
CA ASP A 12 -6.59 6.82 -9.81
C ASP A 12 -6.15 7.12 -8.37
N LEU A 13 -5.32 8.15 -8.18
CA LEU A 13 -4.86 8.61 -6.86
C LEU A 13 -5.70 9.76 -6.28
N LYS A 14 -6.68 10.32 -7.01
CA LYS A 14 -7.35 11.57 -6.61
C LYS A 14 -8.06 11.48 -5.26
N SER A 15 -8.94 10.49 -5.10
CA SER A 15 -9.71 10.28 -3.87
C SER A 15 -8.78 10.09 -2.68
N PHE A 16 -7.70 9.34 -2.90
CA PHE A 16 -6.74 9.00 -1.88
C PHE A 16 -5.88 10.20 -1.45
N ILE A 17 -5.43 11.02 -2.40
CA ILE A 17 -4.75 12.29 -2.12
C ILE A 17 -5.65 13.21 -1.31
N LEU A 18 -6.97 13.25 -1.58
CA LEU A 18 -7.92 14.04 -0.81
C LEU A 18 -8.00 13.57 0.64
N ILE A 19 -8.14 12.26 0.87
CA ILE A 19 -8.15 11.67 2.22
C ILE A 19 -6.85 12.01 2.97
N CYS A 20 -5.69 11.80 2.33
CA CYS A 20 -4.40 12.14 2.93
C CYS A 20 -4.24 13.64 3.21
N LYS A 21 -4.83 14.50 2.39
CA LYS A 21 -4.81 15.95 2.61
C LYS A 21 -5.64 16.34 3.81
N CYS A 22 -6.83 15.77 3.97
CA CYS A 22 -7.68 15.97 5.15
C CYS A 22 -7.00 15.51 6.44
N LEU A 23 -6.21 14.44 6.38
CA LEU A 23 -5.43 13.92 7.51
C LEU A 23 -4.07 14.61 7.70
N GLY A 24 -3.77 15.65 6.92
CA GLY A 24 -2.50 16.39 7.04
C GLY A 24 -1.26 15.64 6.55
N MET A 25 -1.43 14.50 5.87
CA MET A 25 -0.32 13.67 5.39
C MET A 25 0.16 14.01 3.99
N ALA A 26 -0.63 14.77 3.22
CA ALA A 26 -0.30 15.19 1.86
C ALA A 26 -0.29 16.72 1.72
N PRO A 27 0.79 17.41 2.14
CA PRO A 27 0.90 18.85 2.01
C PRO A 27 1.28 19.26 0.56
N PHE A 28 0.52 18.77 -0.42
CA PHE A 28 0.68 19.10 -1.83
C PHE A 28 -0.68 19.11 -2.55
N THR A 29 -0.73 19.84 -3.66
CA THR A 29 -1.91 19.91 -4.53
C THR A 29 -1.53 19.49 -5.94
N VAL A 30 -2.40 18.75 -6.63
CA VAL A 30 -2.23 18.45 -8.05
C VAL A 30 -2.76 19.62 -8.86
N ARG A 31 -1.89 20.29 -9.63
CA ARG A 31 -2.27 21.37 -10.54
C ARG A 31 -2.21 20.89 -11.98
N THR A 32 -3.23 21.21 -12.76
CA THR A 32 -3.17 21.11 -14.22
C THR A 32 -2.51 22.36 -14.78
N THR A 33 -1.48 22.19 -15.61
CA THR A 33 -0.79 23.32 -16.26
C THR A 33 -1.64 23.82 -17.41
N ASP A 34 -1.99 25.10 -17.41
CA ASP A 34 -2.94 25.68 -18.38
C ASP A 34 -2.45 25.55 -19.84
N GLN A 35 -1.13 25.57 -20.06
CA GLN A 35 -0.52 25.48 -21.39
C GLN A 35 -0.49 24.05 -21.97
N THR A 36 -0.20 23.05 -21.14
CA THR A 36 0.07 21.67 -21.61
C THR A 36 -1.03 20.68 -21.23
N GLY A 37 -1.93 21.06 -20.32
CA GLY A 37 -2.86 20.13 -19.68
C GLY A 37 -2.17 19.09 -18.77
N ALA A 38 -0.84 19.19 -18.58
CA ALA A 38 -0.09 18.24 -17.77
C ALA A 38 -0.34 18.52 -16.28
N LYS A 39 -0.71 17.46 -15.54
CA LYS A 39 -0.84 17.50 -14.09
C LYS A 39 0.54 17.44 -13.43
N GLN A 40 0.81 18.39 -12.55
CA GLN A 40 2.05 18.48 -11.77
C GLN A 40 1.73 18.67 -10.29
N LEU A 41 2.60 18.13 -9.44
CA LEU A 41 2.52 18.34 -7.99
C LEU A 41 3.03 19.73 -7.61
N ASP A 42 2.10 20.63 -7.32
CA ASP A 42 2.36 21.95 -6.78
C ASP A 42 2.49 21.87 -5.26
N THR A 43 3.58 22.43 -4.77
CA THR A 43 3.91 22.42 -3.36
C THR A 43 4.08 23.82 -2.77
N SER A 44 3.66 24.84 -3.51
CA SER A 44 3.67 26.21 -3.04
C SER A 44 2.74 26.35 -1.83
N ILE A 45 3.23 27.02 -0.79
CA ILE A 45 2.49 27.21 0.47
C ILE A 45 1.14 27.88 0.20
N LYS A 46 1.13 28.93 -0.64
CA LYS A 46 -0.08 29.68 -1.00
C LYS A 46 -1.21 28.80 -1.54
N ARG A 47 -0.89 27.80 -2.36
CA ARG A 47 -1.87 26.92 -3.02
C ARG A 47 -2.17 25.66 -2.22
N ASN A 48 -1.41 25.40 -1.16
CA ASN A 48 -1.62 24.28 -0.27
C ASN A 48 -2.00 24.73 1.15
N LEU A 49 -2.59 25.92 1.29
CA LEU A 49 -3.03 26.45 2.58
C LEU A 49 -3.95 25.48 3.32
N PHE A 50 -4.94 24.88 2.63
CA PHE A 50 -5.83 23.89 3.23
C PHE A 50 -5.09 22.68 3.80
N GLY A 51 -4.16 22.10 3.03
CA GLY A 51 -3.39 20.93 3.48
C GLY A 51 -2.50 21.29 4.67
N LEU A 52 -1.93 22.49 4.69
CA LEU A 52 -1.12 22.99 5.81
C LEU A 52 -1.96 23.21 7.07
N ILE A 53 -3.16 23.78 6.95
CA ILE A 53 -4.11 23.93 8.08
C ILE A 53 -4.49 22.56 8.63
N CYS A 54 -4.85 21.59 7.77
CA CYS A 54 -5.14 20.23 8.20
C CYS A 54 -3.95 19.57 8.89
N THR A 55 -2.73 19.77 8.37
CA THR A 55 -1.50 19.25 9.00
C THR A 55 -1.33 19.81 10.40
N LEU A 56 -1.39 21.14 10.57
CA LEU A 56 -1.25 21.77 11.88
C LEU A 56 -2.34 21.33 12.87
N LEU A 57 -3.59 21.22 12.41
CA LEU A 57 -4.71 20.79 13.23
C LEU A 57 -4.53 19.34 13.69
N VAL A 58 -4.23 18.42 12.77
CA VAL A 58 -4.04 17.00 13.10
C VAL A 58 -2.80 16.82 13.98
N SER A 59 -1.68 17.50 13.68
CA SER A 59 -0.50 17.46 14.55
C SER A 59 -0.81 17.98 15.96
N GLY A 60 -1.58 19.07 16.07
CA GLY A 60 -2.02 19.60 17.36
C GLY A 60 -2.85 18.60 18.16
N ILE A 61 -3.76 17.87 17.51
CA ILE A 61 -4.55 16.80 18.12
C ILE A 61 -3.65 15.66 18.60
N MET A 62 -2.64 15.25 17.81
CA MET A 62 -1.73 14.18 18.22
C MET A 62 -0.87 14.60 19.42
N ILE A 63 -0.32 15.82 19.40
CA ILE A 63 0.46 16.37 20.51
C ILE A 63 -0.40 16.45 21.76
N PHE A 64 -1.65 16.93 21.64
CA PHE A 64 -2.60 16.95 22.75
C PHE A 64 -2.81 15.54 23.32
N GLY A 65 -3.06 14.53 22.47
CA GLY A 65 -3.22 13.14 22.89
C GLY A 65 -2.00 12.57 23.63
N ILE A 66 -0.78 12.87 23.15
CA ILE A 66 0.47 12.49 23.84
C ILE A 66 0.56 13.17 25.21
N THR A 67 0.30 14.48 25.29
CA THR A 67 0.36 15.20 26.57
C THR A 67 -0.69 14.73 27.56
N ASP A 68 -1.88 14.35 27.08
CA ASP A 68 -2.96 13.80 27.88
C ASP A 68 -2.56 12.44 28.49
N ILE A 69 -2.00 11.55 27.66
CA ILE A 69 -1.44 10.27 28.12
C ILE A 69 -0.38 10.51 29.19
N ILE A 70 0.57 11.43 28.95
CA ILE A 70 1.65 11.72 29.90
C ILE A 70 1.11 12.23 31.22
N LYS A 71 0.10 13.12 31.21
CA LYS A 71 -0.53 13.61 32.44
C LYS A 71 -1.26 12.51 33.23
N HIS A 72 -1.84 11.53 32.53
CA HIS A 72 -2.56 10.41 33.13
C HIS A 72 -1.68 9.18 33.42
N LEU A 73 -0.38 9.24 33.14
CA LEU A 73 0.60 8.26 33.59
C LEU A 73 0.87 8.48 35.10
N ASN A 74 0.04 7.88 35.96
CA ASN A 74 0.30 7.85 37.40
C ASN A 74 1.35 6.76 37.71
N PRO A 75 2.61 7.11 38.08
CA PRO A 75 3.69 6.15 38.27
C PRO A 75 3.47 5.23 39.49
N HIS A 76 2.53 5.55 40.38
CA HIS A 76 2.29 4.80 41.62
C HIS A 76 1.26 3.67 41.51
N SER A 77 0.71 3.41 40.32
CA SER A 77 -0.27 2.35 40.14
C SER A 77 0.39 1.01 39.80
N LYS A 78 -0.04 -0.07 40.47
CA LYS A 78 0.43 -1.44 40.22
C LYS A 78 -0.14 -1.93 38.88
N PHE A 79 0.60 -1.73 37.80
CA PHE A 79 0.22 -2.21 36.47
C PHE A 79 0.70 -3.65 36.23
N SER A 80 -0.08 -4.43 35.47
CA SER A 80 0.45 -5.67 34.89
C SER A 80 1.46 -5.34 33.79
N ALA A 81 2.33 -6.31 33.43
CA ALA A 81 3.28 -6.12 32.34
C ALA A 81 2.59 -5.75 31.01
N VAL A 82 1.40 -6.32 30.75
CA VAL A 82 0.58 -6.03 29.57
C VAL A 82 0.07 -4.58 29.58
N ASP A 83 -0.38 -4.10 30.74
CA ASP A 83 -0.82 -2.71 30.90
C ASP A 83 0.35 -1.74 30.71
N TYR A 84 1.55 -2.11 31.18
CA TYR A 84 2.75 -1.33 30.99
C TYR A 84 3.11 -1.20 29.50
N VAL A 85 3.17 -2.31 28.77
CA VAL A 85 3.44 -2.28 27.31
C VAL A 85 2.39 -1.45 26.58
N ASN A 86 1.11 -1.62 26.88
CA ASN A 86 0.07 -0.81 26.26
C ASN A 86 0.26 0.68 26.56
N LYS A 87 0.39 1.06 27.84
CA LYS A 87 0.39 2.45 28.31
C LYS A 87 1.64 3.23 27.94
N TYR A 88 2.81 2.58 27.98
CA TYR A 88 4.09 3.24 27.76
C TYR A 88 4.63 3.05 26.33
N PHE A 89 4.18 2.04 25.60
CA PHE A 89 4.66 1.77 24.23
C PHE A 89 3.56 1.92 23.19
N CYS A 90 2.51 1.08 23.21
CA CYS A 90 1.50 1.05 22.14
C CYS A 90 0.76 2.38 21.99
N PHE A 91 0.31 2.96 23.11
CA PHE A 91 -0.45 4.21 23.10
C PHE A 91 0.37 5.39 22.58
N PRO A 92 1.57 5.70 23.12
CA PRO A 92 2.40 6.77 22.57
C PRO A 92 2.80 6.54 21.11
N MET A 93 3.13 5.31 20.72
CA MET A 93 3.51 4.98 19.34
C MET A 93 2.38 5.29 18.36
N LEU A 94 1.13 5.02 18.73
CA LEU A 94 -0.02 5.33 17.88
C LEU A 94 -0.08 6.82 17.48
N PHE A 95 0.29 7.74 18.36
CA PHE A 95 0.32 9.18 18.07
C PHE A 95 1.65 9.64 17.44
N LEU A 96 2.76 9.01 17.83
CA LEU A 96 4.08 9.36 17.34
C LEU A 96 4.24 8.99 15.85
N MET A 97 3.71 7.85 15.44
CA MET A 97 3.77 7.37 14.06
C MET A 97 3.18 8.34 13.01
N PRO A 98 1.92 8.80 13.14
CA PRO A 98 1.33 9.72 12.16
C PRO A 98 2.01 11.10 12.24
N LEU A 99 2.50 11.53 13.40
CA LEU A 99 3.31 12.74 13.53
C LEU A 99 4.62 12.64 12.73
N LEU A 100 5.36 11.55 12.91
CA LEU A 100 6.60 11.31 12.16
C LEU A 100 6.33 11.24 10.65
N ALA A 101 5.25 10.56 10.25
CA ALA A 101 4.84 10.50 8.86
C ALA A 101 4.48 11.89 8.29
N GLN A 102 3.77 12.73 9.05
CA GLN A 102 3.45 14.12 8.68
C GLN A 102 4.72 14.95 8.52
N VAL A 103 5.66 14.84 9.46
CA VAL A 103 6.95 15.54 9.39
C VAL A 103 7.74 15.08 8.17
N PHE A 104 7.88 13.78 7.94
CA PHE A 104 8.59 13.24 6.78
C PHE A 104 7.93 13.64 5.47
N ASN A 105 6.61 13.55 5.36
CA ASN A 105 5.86 13.95 4.15
C ASN A 105 5.96 15.46 3.88
N SER A 106 6.03 16.27 4.92
CA SER A 106 6.18 17.73 4.80
C SER A 106 7.59 18.16 4.41
N THR A 107 8.62 17.39 4.82
CA THR A 107 10.03 17.75 4.67
C THR A 107 10.75 16.87 3.63
N ILE A 108 11.15 15.67 4.02
CA ILE A 108 12.09 14.78 3.31
C ILE A 108 11.41 14.11 2.10
N ASN A 109 10.18 13.64 2.27
CA ASN A 109 9.50 12.79 1.29
C ASN A 109 8.83 13.59 0.17
N LYS A 110 8.76 14.91 0.30
CA LYS A 110 8.10 15.80 -0.66
C LYS A 110 8.70 15.71 -2.07
N SER A 111 10.02 15.82 -2.20
CA SER A 111 10.72 15.70 -3.48
C SER A 111 10.65 14.27 -4.04
N LYS A 112 10.70 13.29 -3.14
CA LYS A 112 10.66 11.86 -3.45
C LYS A 112 9.29 11.44 -3.99
N ILE A 113 8.18 11.86 -3.36
CA ILE A 113 6.82 11.64 -3.86
C ILE A 113 6.63 12.29 -5.24
N ARG A 114 7.17 13.50 -5.46
CA ARG A 114 7.14 14.13 -6.79
C ARG A 114 7.89 13.30 -7.82
N LYS A 115 9.09 12.81 -7.49
CA LYS A 115 9.86 11.91 -8.37
C LYS A 115 9.07 10.62 -8.66
N LEU A 116 8.46 10.02 -7.63
CA LEU A 116 7.63 8.82 -7.72
C LEU A 116 6.47 9.00 -8.71
N LEU A 117 5.66 10.06 -8.56
CA LEU A 117 4.54 10.30 -9.48
C LEU A 117 5.00 10.60 -10.91
N LYS A 118 6.16 11.25 -11.08
CA LYS A 118 6.74 11.46 -12.40
C LYS A 118 7.14 10.13 -13.05
N ILE A 119 7.76 9.23 -12.29
CA ILE A 119 8.10 7.89 -12.78
C ILE A 119 6.84 7.13 -13.18
N PHE A 120 5.80 7.13 -12.34
CA PHE A 120 4.52 6.49 -12.68
C PHE A 120 3.87 7.07 -13.93
N SER A 121 3.90 8.39 -14.11
CA SER A 121 3.39 9.03 -15.32
C SER A 121 4.17 8.63 -16.57
N ASN A 122 5.50 8.45 -16.46
CA ASN A 122 6.34 8.00 -17.56
C ASN A 122 6.06 6.53 -17.91
N ILE A 123 5.95 5.66 -16.91
CA ILE A 123 5.59 4.24 -17.11
C ILE A 123 4.23 4.16 -17.79
N ASP A 124 3.21 4.90 -17.33
CA ASP A 124 1.88 4.86 -17.94
C ASP A 124 1.89 5.37 -19.39
N TYR A 125 2.71 6.39 -19.69
CA TYR A 125 2.90 6.87 -21.06
C TYR A 125 3.52 5.78 -21.96
N GLU A 126 4.60 5.14 -21.53
CA GLU A 126 5.27 4.08 -22.31
C GLU A 126 4.39 2.83 -22.45
N VAL A 127 3.70 2.41 -21.39
CA VAL A 127 2.74 1.30 -21.47
C VAL A 127 1.64 1.61 -22.48
N GLN A 128 1.10 2.83 -22.50
CA GLN A 128 0.08 3.23 -23.49
C GLN A 128 0.63 3.28 -24.90
N ARG A 129 1.88 3.72 -25.07
CA ARG A 129 2.56 3.78 -26.37
C ARG A 129 2.75 2.39 -26.96
N LEU A 130 3.18 1.43 -26.14
CA LEU A 130 3.44 0.04 -26.57
C LEU A 130 2.16 -0.80 -26.72
N ARG A 131 1.02 -0.30 -26.22
CA ARG A 131 -0.24 -1.04 -26.27
C ARG A 131 -0.83 -0.98 -27.68
N THR A 132 -0.87 -2.12 -28.36
CA THR A 132 -1.46 -2.24 -29.69
C THR A 132 -2.99 -2.37 -29.65
N ARG A 133 -3.54 -2.89 -28.54
CA ARG A 133 -5.00 -3.04 -28.34
C ARG A 133 -5.52 -2.06 -27.30
N PRO A 134 -6.73 -1.50 -27.48
CA PRO A 134 -7.40 -0.77 -26.41
C PRO A 134 -7.49 -1.70 -25.20
N ALA A 135 -7.11 -1.18 -24.05
CA ALA A 135 -7.06 -1.94 -22.82
C ALA A 135 -8.37 -2.69 -22.60
N PHE A 136 -8.31 -3.96 -22.16
CA PHE A 136 -9.44 -4.72 -21.60
C PHE A 136 -9.92 -4.12 -20.25
N HIS A 137 -9.81 -2.80 -20.11
CA HIS A 137 -9.94 -2.08 -18.86
C HIS A 137 -11.37 -1.84 -18.41
N ASP A 138 -12.35 -2.07 -19.29
CA ASP A 138 -13.76 -1.86 -18.98
C ASP A 138 -14.45 -3.09 -18.38
N SER A 139 -13.69 -4.10 -17.95
CA SER A 139 -14.31 -5.12 -17.09
C SER A 139 -14.75 -4.43 -15.79
N LYS A 140 -16.05 -4.56 -15.45
CA LYS A 140 -16.64 -4.02 -14.21
C LYS A 140 -15.82 -4.42 -12.97
N ILE A 141 -15.15 -5.58 -13.04
CA ILE A 141 -14.27 -6.13 -12.00
C ILE A 141 -13.06 -5.22 -11.76
N ASN A 142 -12.39 -4.73 -12.80
CA ASN A 142 -11.22 -3.85 -12.64
C ASN A 142 -11.59 -2.51 -11.98
N LYS A 143 -12.76 -1.97 -12.32
CA LYS A 143 -13.30 -0.76 -11.68
C LYS A 143 -13.69 -1.01 -10.22
N PHE A 144 -14.26 -2.18 -9.91
CA PHE A 144 -14.53 -2.55 -8.52
C PHE A 144 -13.22 -2.69 -7.72
N LEU A 145 -12.23 -3.39 -8.28
CA LEU A 145 -10.92 -3.57 -7.66
C LEU A 145 -10.18 -2.24 -7.45
N SER A 146 -10.35 -1.23 -8.31
CA SER A 146 -9.72 0.08 -8.10
C SER A 146 -10.28 0.82 -6.88
N HIS A 147 -11.55 0.58 -6.52
CA HIS A 147 -12.23 1.16 -5.35
C HIS A 147 -12.18 0.30 -4.10
N PHE A 148 -11.69 -0.95 -4.19
CA PHE A 148 -11.65 -1.88 -3.06
C PHE A 148 -10.94 -1.30 -1.82
N ASP A 149 -9.83 -0.58 -2.02
CA ASP A 149 -9.07 0.04 -0.92
C ASP A 149 -9.89 1.15 -0.21
N GLU A 150 -10.70 1.88 -0.97
CA GLU A 150 -11.60 2.93 -0.46
C GLU A 150 -12.77 2.30 0.30
N ILE A 151 -13.33 1.21 -0.21
CA ILE A 151 -14.40 0.45 0.45
C ILE A 151 -13.90 -0.11 1.78
N ILE A 152 -12.69 -0.69 1.81
CA ILE A 152 -12.06 -1.14 3.04
C ILE A 152 -11.96 0.04 4.00
N PHE A 153 -11.33 1.14 3.60
CA PHE A 153 -11.16 2.32 4.46
C PHE A 153 -12.48 2.81 5.04
N ILE A 154 -13.51 2.98 4.20
CA ILE A 154 -14.84 3.41 4.62
C ILE A 154 -15.45 2.39 5.59
N SER A 155 -15.31 1.09 5.34
CA SER A 155 -15.76 0.05 6.25
C SER A 155 -15.08 0.15 7.62
N ILE A 156 -13.76 0.39 7.65
CA ILE A 156 -13.03 0.60 8.91
C ILE A 156 -13.58 1.84 9.65
N VAL A 157 -13.69 2.97 8.95
CA VAL A 157 -14.17 4.23 9.55
C VAL A 157 -15.61 4.08 10.05
N ILE A 158 -16.50 3.44 9.29
CA ILE A 158 -17.88 3.19 9.72
C ILE A 158 -17.92 2.32 10.99
N ASN A 159 -17.10 1.27 11.07
CA ASN A 159 -17.02 0.45 12.27
C ASN A 159 -16.59 1.27 13.50
N TYR A 160 -15.63 2.19 13.36
CA TYR A 160 -15.27 3.12 14.44
C TYR A 160 -16.42 4.03 14.82
N MET A 161 -17.09 4.63 13.82
CA MET A 161 -18.20 5.56 14.06
C MET A 161 -19.37 4.85 14.76
N ILE A 162 -19.69 3.61 14.40
CA ILE A 162 -20.73 2.82 15.07
C ILE A 162 -20.32 2.51 16.51
N TYR A 163 -19.08 2.05 16.72
CA TYR A 163 -18.56 1.76 18.06
C TYR A 163 -18.60 3.00 18.96
N ASP A 164 -18.14 4.13 18.44
CA ASP A 164 -18.15 5.40 19.16
C ASP A 164 -19.58 5.90 19.39
N PHE A 165 -20.50 5.78 18.43
CA PHE A 165 -21.90 6.16 18.62
C PHE A 165 -22.55 5.36 19.76
N VAL A 166 -22.33 4.04 19.81
CA VAL A 166 -22.86 3.16 20.86
C VAL A 166 -22.30 3.52 22.24
N ILE A 167 -21.03 3.93 22.32
CA ILE A 167 -20.40 4.33 23.59
C ILE A 167 -20.77 5.77 23.99
N VAL A 168 -20.77 6.69 23.04
CA VAL A 168 -21.04 8.13 23.24
C VAL A 168 -22.50 8.39 23.59
N GLY A 169 -23.43 7.56 23.09
CA GLY A 169 -24.83 7.56 23.54
C GLY A 169 -24.97 7.38 25.06
N ASN A 170 -23.89 7.02 25.76
CA ASN A 170 -23.86 6.77 27.19
C ASN A 170 -23.13 7.82 28.06
N ARG A 171 -22.45 8.88 27.54
CA ARG A 171 -21.91 10.08 28.29
C ARG A 171 -20.92 11.01 27.53
N PHE A 172 -20.63 12.18 28.14
CA PHE A 172 -19.64 13.23 27.77
C PHE A 172 -18.15 12.82 27.69
N THR A 173 -17.79 11.56 27.97
CA THR A 173 -16.41 11.03 27.85
C THR A 173 -15.91 10.94 26.40
N ALA A 174 -16.67 11.45 25.43
CA ALA A 174 -16.35 11.41 24.01
C ALA A 174 -15.07 12.20 23.68
N LEU A 175 -14.89 13.40 24.25
CA LEU A 175 -13.85 14.35 23.84
C LEU A 175 -12.41 13.83 24.00
N SER A 176 -12.11 13.03 25.04
CA SER A 176 -10.77 12.45 25.23
C SER A 176 -10.47 11.26 24.32
N ALA A 177 -11.48 10.62 23.72
CA ALA A 177 -11.30 9.51 22.79
C ALA A 177 -10.99 9.95 21.35
N TRP A 178 -11.42 11.17 20.96
CA TRP A 178 -11.23 11.70 19.61
C TRP A 178 -9.77 11.73 19.13
N PRO A 179 -8.79 12.18 19.93
CA PRO A 179 -7.39 12.16 19.50
C PRO A 179 -6.91 10.76 19.13
N HIS A 180 -7.32 9.75 19.89
CA HIS A 180 -6.97 8.36 19.64
C HIS A 180 -7.53 7.89 18.30
N ARG A 181 -8.81 8.16 18.02
CA ARG A 181 -9.45 7.81 16.74
C ARG A 181 -8.79 8.46 15.54
N ILE A 182 -8.45 9.74 15.65
CA ILE A 182 -7.79 10.46 14.57
C ILE A 182 -6.40 9.86 14.32
N ALA A 183 -5.69 9.43 15.37
CA ALA A 183 -4.40 8.72 15.25
C ALA A 183 -4.55 7.36 14.54
N GLU A 184 -5.54 6.56 14.93
CA GLU A 184 -5.84 5.26 14.30
C GLU A 184 -6.18 5.44 12.80
N ILE A 185 -7.06 6.38 12.47
CA ILE A 185 -7.45 6.68 11.09
C ILE A 185 -6.25 7.17 10.28
N ALA A 186 -5.39 8.01 10.87
CA ALA A 186 -4.17 8.49 10.21
C ALA A 186 -3.20 7.34 9.89
N ASN A 187 -2.97 6.41 10.82
CA ASN A 187 -2.11 5.24 10.59
C ASN A 187 -2.67 4.29 9.53
N ILE A 188 -3.98 4.04 9.57
CA ILE A 188 -4.64 3.22 8.55
C ILE A 188 -4.54 3.88 7.18
N ALA A 189 -4.79 5.17 7.08
CA ALA A 189 -4.66 5.89 5.83
C ALA A 189 -3.21 5.86 5.31
N LEU A 190 -2.22 5.98 6.18
CA LEU A 190 -0.80 5.87 5.84
C LEU A 190 -0.44 4.50 5.26
N LEU A 191 -0.94 3.42 5.86
CA LEU A 191 -0.76 2.06 5.34
C LEU A 191 -1.44 1.88 3.98
N LEU A 192 -2.67 2.36 3.84
CA LEU A 192 -3.40 2.32 2.57
C LEU A 192 -2.68 3.12 1.48
N GLN A 193 -1.98 4.21 1.83
CA GLN A 193 -1.16 4.97 0.89
C GLN A 193 -0.06 4.11 0.30
N TYR A 194 0.66 3.42 1.18
CA TYR A 194 1.71 2.50 0.78
C TYR A 194 1.14 1.38 -0.09
N CYS A 195 0.07 0.71 0.36
CA CYS A 195 -0.60 -0.34 -0.40
C CYS A 195 -1.06 0.14 -1.78
N LYS A 196 -1.56 1.39 -1.90
CA LYS A 196 -1.99 1.95 -3.19
C LYS A 196 -0.83 2.05 -4.18
N PHE A 197 0.35 2.46 -3.72
CA PHE A 197 1.53 2.54 -4.58
C PHE A 197 2.05 1.16 -4.98
N VAL A 198 2.09 0.21 -4.05
CA VAL A 198 2.46 -1.19 -4.37
C VAL A 198 1.48 -1.79 -5.38
N LYS A 199 0.17 -1.57 -5.20
CA LYS A 199 -0.87 -1.99 -6.15
C LYS A 199 -0.69 -1.38 -7.52
N PHE A 200 -0.30 -0.10 -7.60
CA PHE A 200 0.01 0.54 -8.88
C PHE A 200 1.19 -0.15 -9.57
N ILE A 201 2.27 -0.45 -8.85
CA ILE A 201 3.41 -1.21 -9.38
C ILE A 201 2.96 -2.58 -9.91
N TRP A 202 2.18 -3.31 -9.10
CA TRP A 202 1.62 -4.61 -9.50
C TRP A 202 0.78 -4.52 -10.78
N GLN A 203 -0.09 -3.52 -10.89
CA GLN A 203 -0.90 -3.31 -12.09
C GLN A 203 -0.02 -3.08 -13.32
N ARG A 204 1.03 -2.24 -13.21
CA ARG A 204 1.95 -1.98 -14.34
C ARG A 204 2.79 -3.19 -14.71
N LEU A 205 3.28 -3.95 -13.74
CA LEU A 205 3.93 -5.24 -14.01
C LEU A 205 2.96 -6.22 -14.71
N SER A 206 1.67 -6.17 -14.37
CA SER A 206 0.68 -7.01 -15.05
C SER A 206 0.42 -6.61 -16.49
N GLU A 207 0.32 -5.31 -16.77
CA GLU A 207 0.22 -4.81 -18.15
C GLU A 207 1.50 -5.12 -18.94
N PHE A 208 2.66 -5.04 -18.29
CA PHE A 208 3.94 -5.42 -18.88
C PHE A 208 3.94 -6.90 -19.27
N CYS A 209 3.55 -7.81 -18.37
CA CYS A 209 3.38 -9.22 -18.71
C CYS A 209 2.44 -9.43 -19.89
N GLU A 210 1.31 -8.71 -19.93
CA GLU A 210 0.32 -8.83 -21.00
C GLU A 210 0.90 -8.39 -22.36
N ILE A 211 1.65 -7.27 -22.39
CA ILE A 211 2.33 -6.80 -23.60
C ILE A 211 3.30 -7.89 -24.10
N VAL A 212 4.18 -8.39 -23.23
CA VAL A 212 5.15 -9.43 -23.60
C VAL A 212 4.45 -10.71 -24.10
N SER A 213 3.37 -11.13 -23.45
CA SER A 213 2.58 -12.28 -23.88
C SER A 213 1.88 -12.07 -25.23
N GLN A 214 1.37 -10.87 -25.53
CA GLN A 214 0.69 -10.58 -26.80
C GLN A 214 1.65 -10.66 -27.97
N TYR A 215 2.87 -10.14 -27.83
CA TYR A 215 3.91 -10.28 -28.85
C TYR A 215 4.37 -11.75 -29.02
N PHE A 216 4.07 -12.63 -28.07
CA PHE A 216 4.33 -14.06 -28.17
C PHE A 216 3.20 -14.84 -28.86
N GLU A 217 1.94 -14.59 -28.48
CA GLU A 217 0.79 -15.36 -28.99
C GLU A 217 0.47 -15.09 -30.47
N VAL A 218 0.81 -13.89 -30.98
CA VAL A 218 0.58 -13.51 -32.38
C VAL A 218 1.38 -14.39 -33.37
N ASP A 219 2.44 -15.06 -32.91
CA ASP A 219 3.34 -15.86 -33.76
C ASP A 219 3.22 -17.39 -33.54
N ALA A 220 2.25 -17.86 -32.74
CA ALA A 220 1.99 -19.29 -32.51
C ALA A 220 1.41 -19.97 -33.79
N PRO A 221 1.60 -21.29 -34.00
CA PRO A 221 1.75 -21.96 -35.32
C PRO A 221 0.52 -22.06 -36.23
N ASP A 222 -0.55 -21.30 -35.99
CA ASP A 222 -1.57 -21.08 -37.03
C ASP A 222 -1.03 -20.24 -38.20
N VAL A 223 0.20 -19.71 -38.06
CA VAL A 223 1.01 -19.09 -39.10
C VAL A 223 1.27 -20.03 -40.28
N GLU A 224 1.24 -21.37 -40.15
CA GLU A 224 1.35 -22.24 -41.34
C GLU A 224 0.09 -22.18 -42.23
N LYS A 225 -1.10 -22.10 -41.61
CA LYS A 225 -2.36 -21.90 -42.33
C LYS A 225 -2.50 -20.45 -42.81
N GLN A 226 -2.08 -19.47 -42.00
CA GLN A 226 -2.10 -18.06 -42.39
C GLN A 226 -1.04 -17.71 -43.45
N LYS A 227 0.14 -18.34 -43.47
CA LYS A 227 1.14 -18.17 -44.54
C LYS A 227 0.58 -18.60 -45.88
N LEU A 228 -0.26 -19.65 -45.93
CA LEU A 228 -0.89 -20.07 -47.18
C LEU A 228 -1.87 -19.02 -47.73
N TYR A 229 -2.65 -18.37 -46.85
CA TYR A 229 -3.56 -17.27 -47.23
C TYR A 229 -2.83 -15.95 -47.50
N ILE A 230 -1.79 -15.62 -46.74
CA ILE A 230 -0.98 -14.41 -46.91
C ILE A 230 -0.09 -14.52 -48.16
N PHE A 231 0.37 -15.70 -48.56
CA PHE A 231 1.10 -15.88 -49.82
C PHE A 231 0.20 -15.62 -51.05
N GLN A 232 -1.10 -15.86 -50.95
CA GLN A 232 -2.07 -15.49 -51.99
C GLN A 232 -2.40 -13.99 -52.01
N ILE A 233 -2.39 -13.30 -50.87
CA ILE A 233 -2.72 -11.86 -50.76
C ILE A 233 -1.49 -10.97 -50.99
N SER A 234 -0.30 -11.37 -50.54
CA SER A 234 0.97 -10.62 -50.69
C SER A 234 1.48 -10.53 -52.13
N LYS A 235 0.99 -11.41 -53.02
CA LYS A 235 1.23 -11.31 -54.47
C LYS A 235 0.50 -10.12 -55.11
N ILE A 236 -0.48 -9.53 -54.41
CA ILE A 236 -1.31 -8.43 -54.91
C ILE A 236 -0.87 -7.08 -54.30
N HIS A 237 -0.39 -7.05 -53.05
CA HIS A 237 0.19 -5.86 -52.42
C HIS A 237 1.44 -6.22 -51.60
N PRO A 238 2.65 -5.79 -52.01
CA PRO A 238 3.85 -5.95 -51.18
C PRO A 238 3.77 -4.98 -50.00
N THR A 239 3.23 -5.44 -48.87
CA THR A 239 3.28 -4.69 -47.61
C THR A 239 4.62 -4.92 -46.92
N ARG A 240 5.26 -3.82 -46.52
CA ARG A 240 6.55 -3.75 -45.81
C ARG A 240 6.58 -4.67 -44.57
N GLU A 241 7.25 -5.81 -44.65
CA GLU A 241 7.56 -6.64 -43.48
C GLU A 241 8.69 -6.05 -42.62
N VAL A 242 9.54 -5.18 -43.19
CA VAL A 242 10.70 -4.55 -42.53
C VAL A 242 10.30 -3.60 -41.39
N GLU A 243 9.08 -3.05 -41.41
CA GLU A 243 8.61 -2.09 -40.39
C GLU A 243 8.25 -2.76 -39.06
N LYS A 244 7.96 -4.06 -39.05
CA LYS A 244 7.56 -4.82 -37.83
C LYS A 244 8.73 -5.31 -36.99
N LEU A 245 9.92 -5.45 -37.57
CA LEU A 245 11.08 -6.00 -36.85
C LEU A 245 11.82 -4.93 -36.05
N HIS A 246 11.93 -3.71 -36.60
CA HIS A 246 12.45 -2.55 -35.89
C HIS A 246 11.59 -2.21 -34.65
N ASP A 247 10.30 -2.54 -34.69
CA ASP A 247 9.35 -2.39 -33.58
C ASP A 247 9.68 -3.30 -32.38
N VAL A 248 10.23 -4.51 -32.59
CA VAL A 248 10.53 -5.45 -31.49
C VAL A 248 11.72 -5.00 -30.65
N THR A 249 12.79 -4.54 -31.30
CA THR A 249 13.97 -4.00 -30.60
C THR A 249 13.62 -2.74 -29.81
N GLU A 250 12.85 -1.82 -30.41
CA GLU A 250 12.40 -0.62 -29.71
C GLU A 250 11.47 -0.95 -28.52
N MET A 251 10.59 -1.94 -28.69
CA MET A 251 9.75 -2.45 -27.61
C MET A 251 10.60 -3.01 -26.47
N LEU A 252 11.59 -3.89 -26.74
CA LEU A 252 12.48 -4.42 -25.70
C LEU A 252 13.27 -3.33 -24.97
N ILE A 253 13.77 -2.31 -25.68
CA ILE A 253 14.44 -1.16 -25.08
C ILE A 253 13.48 -0.40 -24.15
N SER A 254 12.25 -0.20 -24.58
CA SER A 254 11.21 0.49 -23.81
C SER A 254 10.80 -0.32 -22.58
N LEU A 255 10.64 -1.63 -22.73
CA LEU A 255 10.40 -2.58 -21.64
C LEU A 255 11.53 -2.53 -20.60
N ARG A 256 12.80 -2.54 -21.03
CA ARG A 256 13.95 -2.42 -20.12
C ARG A 256 13.93 -1.11 -19.34
N ARG A 257 13.64 0.02 -20.01
CA ARG A 257 13.52 1.33 -19.35
C ARG A 257 12.39 1.34 -18.32
N MET A 258 11.22 0.79 -18.66
CA MET A 258 10.10 0.69 -17.72
C MET A 258 10.43 -0.21 -16.53
N TYR A 259 11.08 -1.35 -16.75
CA TYR A 259 11.47 -2.26 -15.67
C TYR A 259 12.41 -1.57 -14.68
N ARG A 260 13.44 -0.89 -15.19
CA ARG A 260 14.35 -0.06 -14.38
C ARG A 260 13.58 1.00 -13.58
N GLN A 261 12.64 1.70 -14.21
CA GLN A 261 11.81 2.70 -13.55
C GLN A 261 10.94 2.09 -12.43
N ILE A 262 10.41 0.88 -12.63
CA ILE A 262 9.67 0.15 -11.61
C ILE A 262 10.60 -0.23 -10.44
N TYR A 263 11.81 -0.72 -10.73
CA TYR A 263 12.81 -1.02 -9.72
C TYR A 263 13.14 0.22 -8.86
N GLU A 264 13.49 1.34 -9.51
CA GLU A 264 13.75 2.62 -8.84
C GLU A 264 12.55 3.10 -8.01
N THR A 265 11.33 2.77 -8.44
CA THR A 265 10.10 3.09 -7.70
C THR A 265 10.00 2.27 -6.41
N VAL A 266 10.31 0.97 -6.44
CA VAL A 266 10.30 0.11 -5.25
C VAL A 266 11.32 0.61 -4.23
N GLU A 267 12.54 0.93 -4.65
CA GLU A 267 13.56 1.53 -3.78
C GLU A 267 13.08 2.84 -3.15
N LEU A 268 12.48 3.70 -3.97
CA LEU A 268 11.96 4.98 -3.52
C LEU A 268 10.81 4.82 -2.51
N LEU A 269 9.94 3.81 -2.70
CA LEU A 269 8.90 3.47 -1.74
C LEU A 269 9.46 2.98 -0.40
N ASN A 270 10.43 2.06 -0.43
CA ASN A 270 11.12 1.59 0.78
C ASN A 270 11.75 2.76 1.54
N LEU A 271 12.30 3.73 0.83
CA LEU A 271 12.96 4.87 1.44
C LEU A 271 11.98 5.99 1.88
N ILE A 272 10.78 6.09 1.29
CA ILE A 272 9.71 7.00 1.75
C ILE A 272 8.97 6.43 2.96
N TYR A 273 8.58 5.14 2.90
CA TYR A 273 7.66 4.51 3.85
C TYR A 273 8.31 3.47 4.77
N GLY A 274 9.51 2.96 4.45
CA GLY A 274 10.07 1.79 5.13
C GLY A 274 10.21 1.96 6.65
N PHE A 275 10.66 3.13 7.12
CA PHE A 275 10.74 3.40 8.56
C PHE A 275 9.37 3.44 9.24
N VAL A 276 8.39 4.08 8.59
CA VAL A 276 7.02 4.17 9.08
C VAL A 276 6.37 2.78 9.14
N ILE A 277 6.52 1.97 8.09
CA ILE A 277 6.02 0.59 8.04
C ILE A 277 6.69 -0.26 9.11
N PHE A 278 7.98 -0.05 9.38
CA PHE A 278 8.69 -0.75 10.45
C PHE A 278 8.08 -0.45 11.82
N LEU A 279 7.81 0.82 12.12
CA LEU A 279 7.13 1.22 13.36
C LEU A 279 5.72 0.63 13.43
N GLU A 280 5.02 0.53 12.30
CA GLU A 280 3.64 0.03 12.24
C GLU A 280 3.61 -1.46 12.54
N ILE A 281 4.51 -2.22 11.92
CA ILE A 281 4.67 -3.65 12.16
C ILE A 281 5.00 -3.91 13.63
N THR A 282 5.90 -3.11 14.21
CA THR A 282 6.29 -3.24 15.63
C THR A 282 5.12 -2.91 16.56
N THR A 283 4.37 -1.86 16.26
CA THR A 283 3.20 -1.44 17.05
C THR A 283 2.08 -2.49 16.95
N ASN A 284 1.79 -2.97 15.75
CA ASN A 284 0.80 -4.02 15.52
C ASN A 284 1.18 -5.32 16.22
N PHE A 285 2.46 -5.70 16.22
CA PHE A 285 2.94 -6.86 16.97
C PHE A 285 2.65 -6.73 18.47
N ALA A 286 3.00 -5.59 19.08
CA ALA A 286 2.72 -5.32 20.49
C ALA A 286 1.21 -5.33 20.79
N VAL A 287 0.41 -4.71 19.91
CA VAL A 287 -1.05 -4.69 19.97
C VAL A 287 -1.66 -6.09 19.89
N ILE A 288 -1.16 -6.97 19.02
CA ILE A 288 -1.65 -8.34 18.91
C ILE A 288 -1.37 -9.08 20.22
N ILE A 289 -0.13 -9.01 20.74
CA ILE A 289 0.24 -9.65 22.01
C ILE A 289 -0.67 -9.18 23.15
N THR A 290 -0.86 -7.86 23.28
CA THR A 290 -1.61 -7.31 24.42
C THR A 290 -3.10 -7.62 24.34
N ASN A 291 -3.69 -7.62 23.14
CA ASN A 291 -5.09 -7.98 22.96
C ASN A 291 -5.33 -9.48 23.16
N VAL A 292 -4.48 -10.37 22.62
CA VAL A 292 -4.62 -11.81 22.85
C VAL A 292 -4.47 -12.13 24.33
N SER A 293 -3.46 -11.57 25.00
CA SER A 293 -3.24 -11.78 26.44
C SER A 293 -4.45 -11.31 27.27
N THR A 294 -5.06 -10.18 26.89
CA THR A 294 -6.25 -9.65 27.55
C THR A 294 -7.47 -10.56 27.35
N ILE A 295 -7.67 -11.07 26.14
CA ILE A 295 -8.76 -12.03 25.83
C ILE A 295 -8.59 -13.31 26.65
N VAL A 296 -7.37 -13.87 26.71
CA VAL A 296 -7.08 -15.08 27.49
C VAL A 296 -7.34 -14.84 28.99
N LYS A 297 -6.90 -13.70 29.53
CA LYS A 297 -7.16 -13.32 30.93
C LYS A 297 -8.65 -13.12 31.23
N GLN A 298 -9.43 -12.58 30.28
CA GLN A 298 -10.87 -12.42 30.47
C GLN A 298 -11.59 -13.78 30.51
N ASN A 299 -11.24 -14.70 29.60
CA ASN A 299 -11.85 -16.03 29.52
C ASN A 299 -11.51 -16.94 30.71
N THR A 300 -10.32 -16.81 31.30
CA THR A 300 -9.94 -17.59 32.49
C THR A 300 -10.68 -17.13 33.74
N ASN A 301 -10.93 -15.82 33.89
CA ASN A 301 -11.65 -15.26 35.03
C ASN A 301 -13.18 -15.44 34.98
N THR A 302 -13.77 -15.74 33.82
CA THR A 302 -15.22 -16.01 33.71
C THR A 302 -15.66 -17.33 34.36
N ASN A 303 -14.73 -18.23 34.69
CA ASN A 303 -15.04 -19.49 35.39
C ASN A 303 -15.25 -19.31 36.90
N THR A 304 -14.94 -18.14 37.47
CA THR A 304 -15.39 -17.78 38.83
C THR A 304 -16.75 -17.10 38.72
N ASN A 305 -17.83 -17.86 38.94
CA ASN A 305 -19.26 -17.50 38.86
C ASN A 305 -19.69 -16.34 39.79
N THR A 306 -19.06 -15.19 39.65
CA THR A 306 -19.64 -13.92 40.08
C THR A 306 -19.74 -13.08 38.83
N PHE A 307 -20.90 -13.15 38.16
CA PHE A 307 -21.32 -12.04 37.32
C PHE A 307 -21.18 -10.79 38.19
N PRO A 308 -20.24 -9.87 37.89
CA PRO A 308 -20.29 -8.59 38.56
C PRO A 308 -21.60 -7.98 38.07
N ARG A 309 -22.61 -7.93 38.97
CA ARG A 309 -23.67 -6.95 38.86
C ARG A 309 -22.99 -5.63 38.51
N PHE A 310 -23.61 -4.86 37.64
CA PHE A 310 -23.14 -3.53 37.28
C PHE A 310 -23.49 -2.53 38.41
N PRO A 311 -22.62 -2.29 39.42
CA PRO A 311 -22.59 -0.97 40.01
C PRO A 311 -21.17 -0.43 39.97
N HIS A 312 -20.92 0.49 39.05
CA HIS A 312 -20.12 1.71 39.23
C HIS A 312 -19.93 2.39 37.87
N PHE A 313 -21.04 2.94 37.36
CA PHE A 313 -21.14 3.67 36.09
C PHE A 313 -20.44 5.04 36.09
N LEU A 314 -19.52 5.35 37.01
CA LEU A 314 -18.88 6.67 37.12
C LEU A 314 -17.38 6.67 36.75
N HIS A 315 -16.76 5.51 36.65
CA HIS A 315 -15.46 5.38 35.98
C HIS A 315 -15.68 4.90 34.55
N ALA A 316 -15.00 5.54 33.59
CA ALA A 316 -14.97 5.12 32.20
C ALA A 316 -14.73 3.59 32.17
N PRO A 317 -15.43 2.81 31.32
CA PRO A 317 -15.34 1.37 31.36
C PRO A 317 -13.89 0.93 31.16
N GLU A 318 -13.19 0.61 32.26
CA GLU A 318 -11.79 0.16 32.24
C GLU A 318 -11.63 -1.17 31.49
N ARG A 319 -12.74 -1.88 31.27
CA ARG A 319 -12.80 -3.06 30.40
C ARG A 319 -13.47 -2.68 29.09
N LYS A 320 -12.67 -2.56 28.03
CA LYS A 320 -13.22 -2.63 26.66
C LYS A 320 -14.00 -3.96 26.55
N PRO A 321 -15.20 -3.96 25.95
CA PRO A 321 -15.93 -5.21 25.75
C PRO A 321 -15.06 -6.17 24.94
N LEU A 322 -15.11 -7.47 25.23
CA LEU A 322 -14.33 -8.51 24.53
C LEU A 322 -14.44 -8.38 23.00
N LEU A 323 -15.64 -8.04 22.51
CA LEU A 323 -15.90 -7.77 21.10
C LEU A 323 -15.02 -6.66 20.51
N ALA A 324 -14.70 -5.61 21.27
CA ALA A 324 -13.83 -4.53 20.82
C ALA A 324 -12.37 -4.98 20.69
N HIS A 325 -11.87 -5.79 21.63
CA HIS A 325 -10.53 -6.37 21.54
C HIS A 325 -10.43 -7.32 20.32
N CYS A 326 -11.43 -8.17 20.12
CA CYS A 326 -11.49 -9.06 18.96
C CYS A 326 -11.58 -8.30 17.63
N SER A 327 -12.43 -7.26 17.57
CA SER A 327 -12.56 -6.41 16.38
C SER A 327 -11.25 -5.71 16.07
N TRP A 328 -10.60 -5.10 17.06
CA TRP A 328 -9.32 -4.42 16.87
C TRP A 328 -8.20 -5.38 16.44
N LEU A 329 -8.12 -6.56 17.06
CA LEU A 329 -7.18 -7.62 16.67
C LEU A 329 -7.38 -8.02 15.21
N PHE A 330 -8.64 -8.26 14.81
CA PHE A 330 -8.99 -8.63 13.45
C PHE A 330 -8.59 -7.53 12.47
N MET A 331 -8.92 -6.27 12.75
CA MET A 331 -8.60 -5.14 11.87
C MET A 331 -7.09 -4.94 11.72
N SER A 332 -6.34 -4.95 12.82
CA SER A 332 -4.88 -4.79 12.80
C SER A 332 -4.21 -5.91 12.00
N SER A 333 -4.63 -7.16 12.25
CA SER A 333 -4.14 -8.33 11.54
C SER A 333 -4.49 -8.30 10.05
N LEU A 334 -5.71 -7.87 9.70
CA LEU A 334 -6.19 -7.80 8.33
C LEU A 334 -5.39 -6.78 7.52
N VAL A 335 -5.20 -5.57 8.03
CA VAL A 335 -4.47 -4.51 7.32
C VAL A 335 -3.01 -4.93 7.10
N GLN A 336 -2.36 -5.48 8.12
CA GLN A 336 -0.99 -5.99 8.02
C GLN A 336 -0.87 -7.14 7.01
N THR A 337 -1.82 -8.07 7.03
CA THR A 337 -1.87 -9.19 6.07
C THR A 337 -2.03 -8.68 4.64
N ILE A 338 -2.98 -7.76 4.39
CA ILE A 338 -3.19 -7.17 3.06
C ILE A 338 -1.91 -6.52 2.55
N MET A 339 -1.23 -5.74 3.39
CA MET A 339 0.02 -5.07 3.02
C MET A 339 1.10 -6.07 2.60
N ILE A 340 1.36 -7.09 3.43
CA ILE A 340 2.43 -8.08 3.18
C ILE A 340 2.09 -8.93 1.95
N VAL A 341 0.86 -9.45 1.86
CA VAL A 341 0.41 -10.27 0.73
C VAL A 341 0.47 -9.49 -0.58
N LEU A 342 0.10 -8.21 -0.58
CA LEU A 342 0.19 -7.37 -1.77
C LEU A 342 1.65 -7.17 -2.23
N CYS A 343 2.59 -6.97 -1.29
CA CYS A 343 4.03 -6.91 -1.62
C CYS A 343 4.50 -8.22 -2.24
N GLU A 344 4.14 -9.36 -1.65
CA GLU A 344 4.53 -10.69 -2.13
C GLU A 344 3.94 -11.02 -3.51
N ILE A 345 2.67 -10.71 -3.75
CA ILE A 345 2.02 -10.85 -5.06
C ILE A 345 2.75 -9.99 -6.11
N THR A 346 3.19 -8.79 -5.74
CA THR A 346 3.92 -7.89 -6.64
C THR A 346 5.29 -8.47 -7.01
N ILE A 347 6.02 -9.01 -6.03
CA ILE A 347 7.31 -9.72 -6.26
C ILE A 347 7.09 -10.95 -7.15
N TRP A 348 6.07 -11.77 -6.85
CA TRP A 348 5.73 -12.94 -7.65
C TRP A 348 5.41 -12.56 -9.10
N LYS A 349 4.70 -11.44 -9.30
CA LYS A 349 4.38 -10.95 -10.63
C LYS A 349 5.62 -10.55 -11.42
N SER A 350 6.63 -9.96 -10.78
CA SER A 350 7.94 -9.71 -11.40
C SER A 350 8.65 -11.00 -11.83
N LYS A 351 8.66 -12.01 -10.96
CA LYS A 351 9.25 -13.33 -11.30
C LYS A 351 8.55 -13.95 -12.51
N LYS A 352 7.22 -13.85 -12.56
CA LYS A 352 6.42 -14.29 -13.72
C LYS A 352 6.76 -13.52 -15.00
N LEU A 353 7.03 -12.21 -14.91
CA LEU A 353 7.53 -11.43 -16.04
C LEU A 353 8.88 -11.97 -16.52
N GLY A 354 9.82 -12.25 -15.62
CA GLY A 354 11.10 -12.88 -15.96
C GLY A 354 10.93 -14.21 -16.67
N THR A 355 10.01 -15.07 -16.21
CA THR A 355 9.70 -16.33 -16.90
C THR A 355 9.10 -16.11 -18.30
N ALA A 356 8.26 -15.09 -18.48
CA ALA A 356 7.67 -14.77 -19.78
C ALA A 356 8.75 -14.27 -20.76
N VAL A 357 9.63 -13.39 -20.31
CA VAL A 357 10.78 -12.87 -21.07
C VAL A 357 11.76 -14.01 -21.40
N PHE A 358 12.03 -14.91 -20.46
CA PHE A 358 12.86 -16.09 -20.70
C PHE A 358 12.24 -17.01 -21.77
N LYS A 359 10.92 -17.27 -21.70
CA LYS A 359 10.24 -18.06 -22.75
C LYS A 359 10.35 -17.41 -24.14
N MET A 360 10.38 -16.09 -24.21
CA MET A 360 10.58 -15.36 -25.47
C MET A 360 11.94 -15.67 -26.11
N SER A 361 12.98 -15.98 -25.31
CA SER A 361 14.31 -16.27 -25.86
C SER A 361 14.43 -17.66 -26.50
N PHE A 362 13.57 -18.63 -26.14
CA PHE A 362 13.64 -19.99 -26.69
C PHE A 362 12.86 -20.18 -27.98
N ASN A 363 11.80 -19.41 -28.19
CA ASN A 363 10.78 -19.75 -29.18
C ASN A 363 10.95 -19.03 -30.52
N ARG A 364 12.02 -18.23 -30.71
CA ARG A 364 12.17 -17.39 -31.91
C ARG A 364 13.61 -17.36 -32.40
N SER A 365 13.79 -17.51 -33.71
CA SER A 365 15.02 -17.13 -34.39
C SER A 365 15.10 -15.60 -34.38
N LEU A 366 15.54 -15.03 -33.27
CA LEU A 366 15.71 -13.59 -33.10
C LEU A 366 16.97 -13.15 -33.84
N GLU A 367 16.93 -11.96 -34.41
CA GLU A 367 18.15 -11.30 -34.86
C GLU A 367 19.09 -11.10 -33.67
N ILE A 368 20.40 -11.12 -33.95
CA ILE A 368 21.45 -11.04 -32.92
C ILE A 368 21.26 -9.80 -32.03
N GLU A 369 20.89 -8.65 -32.61
CA GLU A 369 20.64 -7.42 -31.85
C GLU A 369 19.44 -7.53 -30.90
N THR A 370 18.35 -8.18 -31.34
CA THR A 370 17.15 -8.38 -30.51
C THR A 370 17.43 -9.37 -29.40
N LEU A 371 18.17 -10.44 -29.70
CA LEU A 371 18.63 -11.42 -28.71
C LEU A 371 19.48 -10.75 -27.63
N GLN A 372 20.41 -9.86 -28.03
CA GLN A 372 21.25 -9.11 -27.10
C GLN A 372 20.41 -8.19 -26.19
N GLN A 373 19.42 -7.48 -26.73
CA GLN A 373 18.53 -6.65 -25.87
C GLN A 373 17.69 -7.51 -24.92
N LEU A 374 17.24 -8.68 -25.37
CA LEU A 374 16.47 -9.61 -24.55
C LEU A 374 17.31 -10.20 -23.42
N GLU A 375 18.56 -10.57 -23.69
CA GLU A 375 19.52 -11.04 -22.69
C GLU A 375 19.82 -9.96 -21.66
N LEU A 376 20.02 -8.71 -22.10
CA LEU A 376 20.20 -7.57 -21.19
C LEU A 376 18.97 -7.35 -20.31
N LEU A 377 17.75 -7.47 -20.86
CA LEU A 377 16.52 -7.37 -20.07
C LEU A 377 16.40 -8.52 -19.07
N LEU A 378 16.69 -9.76 -19.48
CA LEU A 378 16.64 -10.93 -18.61
C LEU A 378 17.65 -10.83 -17.47
N ASN A 379 18.89 -10.44 -17.78
CA ASN A 379 19.94 -10.21 -16.80
C ASN A 379 19.54 -9.10 -15.83
N GLN A 380 18.88 -8.06 -16.31
CA GLN A 380 18.34 -7.01 -15.45
C GLN A 380 17.25 -7.55 -14.52
N ILE A 381 16.28 -8.33 -15.02
CA ILE A 381 15.20 -8.90 -14.19
C ILE A 381 15.76 -9.85 -13.12
N TYR A 382 16.84 -10.57 -13.43
CA TYR A 382 17.47 -11.50 -12.50
C TYR A 382 18.30 -10.80 -11.42
N ASN A 383 19.08 -9.78 -11.81
CA ASN A 383 19.97 -9.06 -10.88
C ASN A 383 19.24 -7.98 -10.07
N ASP A 384 18.24 -7.32 -10.65
CA ASP A 384 17.48 -6.24 -10.01
C ASP A 384 16.19 -6.77 -9.36
N SER A 385 16.32 -7.74 -8.44
CA SER A 385 15.15 -8.31 -7.78
C SER A 385 14.41 -7.27 -6.91
N PHE A 386 13.07 -7.24 -7.02
CA PHE A 386 12.27 -6.39 -6.14
C PHE A 386 12.23 -6.95 -4.74
N ASP A 387 12.65 -6.15 -3.77
CA ASP A 387 12.47 -6.43 -2.37
C ASP A 387 11.75 -5.25 -1.70
N PHE A 388 10.54 -5.51 -1.21
CA PHE A 388 9.84 -4.57 -0.34
C PHE A 388 10.36 -4.76 1.07
N THR A 389 10.92 -3.71 1.66
CA THR A 389 11.57 -3.77 2.97
C THR A 389 11.05 -2.68 3.90
N ALA A 390 10.82 -3.05 5.16
CA ALA A 390 10.60 -2.10 6.23
C ALA A 390 11.97 -1.70 6.82
N PHE A 391 12.38 -0.48 6.51
CA PHE A 391 13.62 0.15 6.99
C PHE A 391 14.89 -0.67 6.67
N TRP A 392 14.89 -1.40 5.56
CA TRP A 392 15.96 -2.34 5.15
C TRP A 392 16.23 -3.50 6.13
N LEU A 393 15.50 -3.59 7.23
CA LEU A 393 15.66 -4.63 8.25
C LEU A 393 14.77 -5.84 7.99
N LEU A 394 13.51 -5.60 7.62
CA LEU A 394 12.50 -6.64 7.49
C LEU A 394 12.00 -6.72 6.05
N SER A 395 12.23 -7.85 5.39
CA SER A 395 11.60 -8.13 4.10
C SER A 395 10.10 -8.41 4.29
N LEU A 396 9.26 -7.70 3.55
CA LEU A 396 7.80 -7.82 3.62
C LEU A 396 7.32 -9.04 2.81
N ASN A 397 7.47 -10.21 3.40
CA ASN A 397 7.08 -11.50 2.83
C ASN A 397 6.20 -12.32 3.79
N SER A 398 5.59 -13.40 3.29
CA SER A 398 4.80 -14.35 4.10
C SER A 398 5.54 -14.90 5.32
N ASN A 399 6.86 -15.11 5.23
CA ASN A 399 7.66 -15.57 6.37
C ASN A 399 7.62 -14.58 7.54
N LEU A 400 7.68 -13.27 7.28
CA LEU A 400 7.53 -12.25 8.31
C LEU A 400 6.15 -12.33 8.97
N LEU A 401 5.08 -12.48 8.17
CA LEU A 401 3.72 -12.61 8.68
C LEU A 401 3.58 -13.84 9.60
N CYS A 402 4.07 -15.00 9.17
CA CYS A 402 4.09 -16.22 9.97
C CYS A 402 4.88 -16.05 11.27
N THR A 403 6.04 -15.38 11.19
CA THR A 403 6.88 -15.10 12.36
C THR A 403 6.16 -14.21 13.37
N ILE A 404 5.47 -13.17 12.90
CA ILE A 404 4.70 -12.24 13.76
C ILE A 404 3.56 -12.97 14.45
N PHE A 405 2.77 -13.77 13.71
CA PHE A 405 1.67 -14.52 14.31
C PHE A 405 2.16 -15.60 15.28
N ALA A 406 3.13 -16.42 14.88
CA ALA A 406 3.70 -17.45 15.74
C ALA A 406 4.27 -16.83 17.02
N SER A 407 5.08 -15.78 16.90
CA SER A 407 5.65 -15.09 18.05
C SER A 407 4.57 -14.49 18.95
N SER A 408 3.53 -13.87 18.36
CA SER A 408 2.45 -13.26 19.13
C SER A 408 1.67 -14.29 19.94
N VAL A 409 1.36 -15.45 19.33
CA VAL A 409 0.69 -16.57 20.01
C VAL A 409 1.59 -17.14 21.11
N THR A 410 2.87 -17.38 20.82
CA THR A 410 3.82 -17.87 21.81
C THR A 410 3.94 -16.92 23.00
N PHE A 411 4.10 -15.62 22.76
CA PHE A 411 4.17 -14.62 23.83
C PHE A 411 2.89 -14.56 24.65
N ALA A 412 1.72 -14.60 23.99
CA ALA A 412 0.45 -14.60 24.69
C ALA A 412 0.25 -15.85 25.56
N LEU A 413 0.67 -17.03 25.08
CA LEU A 413 0.63 -18.27 25.86
C LEU A 413 1.57 -18.21 27.06
N VAL A 414 2.81 -17.76 26.89
CA VAL A 414 3.76 -17.60 28.01
C VAL A 414 3.24 -16.59 29.03
N LEU A 415 2.73 -15.44 28.57
CA LEU A 415 2.13 -14.45 29.46
C LEU A 415 0.93 -15.01 30.23
N SER A 416 0.09 -15.82 29.58
CA SER A 416 -1.05 -16.45 30.25
C SER A 416 -0.68 -17.47 31.32
N GLN A 417 0.51 -18.08 31.22
CA GLN A 417 1.02 -19.03 32.24
C GLN A 417 1.66 -18.33 33.43
N LEU A 418 2.15 -17.10 33.25
CA LEU A 418 2.79 -16.31 34.30
C LEU A 418 1.80 -15.50 35.14
N THR A 419 0.57 -15.33 34.67
CA THR A 419 -0.53 -14.64 35.36
C THR A 419 -1.49 -15.64 35.98
#